data_AF-A0A970GVI5-F1
#
_entry.id   AF-A0A970GVI5-F1
#
_cell.length_a   1.000
_cell.length_b   1.000
_cell.length_c   1.000
_cell.angle_alpha   90.00
_cell.angle_beta   90.00
_cell.angle_gamma   90.00
#
_symmetry.space_group_name_H-M   'P 1'
#
loop_
_entity.id
_entity.type
_entity.pdbx_description
1 polymer ?
#
loop_
_entity_poly.entity_id
_entity_poly.type
_entity_poly.pdbx_seq_one_letter_code
_entity_poly.pdbx_strand_id
1 'polypeptide(L)'
;MVGADTRLLLSGARLHPLALGVNVCIVGQYITDLLDGAVGRARNTGLKLWGYYVDHFLDYIFLGAIFFGYAVLLPAVYHKMILFTLIMFAGFMVHAFLEFACTNRFRISYLGIGPTEVRLLFIVINVLLIVFGKTYLAAALPYVVTGSLFGLFITVYRTARKLWKMDMEEKRRSS
;
A
#
# COMPACT_ATOMS: atom_id res chain seq x y z
N MET A 1 -42.45 11.27 -6.66
CA MET A 1 -41.09 11.80 -6.39
C MET A 1 -40.04 10.68 -6.51
N VAL A 2 -40.07 9.89 -7.59
CA VAL A 2 -39.14 8.76 -7.85
C VAL A 2 -38.28 9.11 -9.06
N GLY A 3 -37.40 10.09 -8.93
CA GLY A 3 -36.63 10.62 -10.07
C GLY A 3 -35.20 11.09 -9.76
N ALA A 4 -34.80 11.09 -8.49
CA ALA A 4 -33.45 11.51 -8.08
C ALA A 4 -32.47 10.32 -8.00
N ASP A 5 -32.91 9.14 -7.55
CA ASP A 5 -32.03 8.00 -7.31
C ASP A 5 -31.56 7.27 -8.58
N THR A 6 -32.38 7.25 -9.64
CA THR A 6 -32.00 6.60 -10.90
C THR A 6 -30.97 7.40 -11.70
N ARG A 7 -30.86 8.72 -11.49
CA ARG A 7 -29.83 9.56 -12.12
C ARG A 7 -28.46 9.41 -11.46
N LEU A 8 -28.41 9.01 -10.19
CA LEU A 8 -27.16 8.73 -9.48
C LEU A 8 -26.52 7.43 -9.98
N LEU A 9 -27.36 6.43 -10.30
CA LEU A 9 -26.95 5.12 -10.84
C LEU A 9 -26.49 5.18 -12.31
N LEU A 10 -27.00 6.13 -13.11
CA LEU A 10 -26.65 6.30 -14.53
C LEU A 10 -25.51 7.30 -14.80
N SER A 11 -24.82 7.81 -13.77
CA SER A 11 -23.59 8.62 -13.93
C SER A 11 -22.35 7.83 -14.41
N GLY A 12 -22.56 6.69 -15.06
CA GLY A 12 -21.54 5.75 -15.55
C GLY A 12 -20.44 6.35 -16.43
N ALA A 13 -20.70 7.48 -17.09
CA ALA A 13 -19.74 8.15 -17.96
C ALA A 13 -18.61 8.92 -17.23
N ARG A 14 -18.76 9.27 -15.93
CA ARG A 14 -17.72 10.01 -15.18
C ARG A 14 -16.79 9.13 -14.35
N LEU A 15 -17.11 7.84 -14.23
CA LEU A 15 -16.39 6.88 -13.38
C LEU A 15 -15.18 6.24 -14.08
N HIS A 16 -15.29 6.07 -15.41
CA HIS A 16 -14.21 5.53 -16.24
C HIS A 16 -12.90 6.33 -16.15
N PRO A 17 -12.87 7.68 -16.28
CA PRO A 17 -11.61 8.42 -16.26
C PRO A 17 -10.91 8.43 -14.90
N LEU A 18 -11.64 8.42 -13.78
CA LEU A 18 -11.05 8.38 -12.44
C LEU A 18 -10.50 6.99 -12.09
N ALA A 19 -11.26 5.93 -12.39
CA ALA A 19 -10.76 4.56 -12.22
C ALA A 19 -9.56 4.28 -13.15
N LEU A 20 -9.59 4.79 -14.37
CA LEU A 20 -8.43 4.77 -15.28
C LEU A 20 -7.26 5.56 -14.70
N GLY A 21 -7.51 6.73 -14.11
CA GLY A 21 -6.50 7.54 -13.42
C GLY A 21 -5.80 6.78 -12.30
N VAL A 22 -6.54 6.06 -11.44
CA VAL A 22 -5.95 5.21 -10.39
C VAL A 22 -5.07 4.12 -11.01
N ASN A 23 -5.51 3.46 -12.09
CA ASN A 23 -4.71 2.45 -12.78
C ASN A 23 -3.47 3.05 -13.46
N VAL A 24 -3.57 4.24 -14.06
CA VAL A 24 -2.44 4.96 -14.65
C VAL A 24 -1.43 5.32 -13.57
N CYS A 25 -1.87 5.76 -12.39
CA CYS A 25 -0.97 5.99 -11.27
C CYS A 25 -0.27 4.68 -10.85
N ILE A 26 -1.00 3.56 -10.74
CA ILE A 26 -0.41 2.25 -10.37
C ILE A 26 0.63 1.80 -11.38
N VAL A 27 0.31 1.90 -12.67
CA VAL A 27 1.24 1.56 -13.75
C VAL A 27 2.43 2.53 -13.76
N GLY A 28 2.20 3.82 -13.53
CA GLY A 28 3.24 4.83 -13.43
C GLY A 28 4.23 4.53 -12.31
N GLN A 29 3.74 4.21 -11.11
CA GLN A 29 4.58 3.78 -9.98
C GLN A 29 5.36 2.50 -10.33
N TYR A 30 4.71 1.51 -10.93
CA TYR A 30 5.41 0.29 -11.34
C TYR A 30 6.54 0.56 -12.33
N ILE A 31 6.32 1.48 -13.28
CA ILE A 31 7.35 1.90 -14.24
C ILE A 31 8.48 2.66 -13.54
N THR A 32 8.18 3.55 -12.58
CA THR A 32 9.22 4.29 -11.86
C THR A 32 10.14 3.36 -11.08
N ASP A 33 9.61 2.33 -10.42
CA ASP A 33 10.37 1.33 -9.66
C ASP A 33 11.20 0.37 -10.54
N LEU A 34 10.77 0.16 -11.78
CA LEU A 34 11.55 -0.59 -12.76
C LEU A 34 12.73 0.25 -13.26
N LEU A 35 12.46 1.53 -13.52
CA LEU A 35 13.44 2.46 -14.08
C LEU A 35 14.47 2.91 -13.05
N ASP A 36 14.10 3.19 -11.82
CA ASP A 36 15.04 3.63 -10.78
C ASP A 36 16.07 2.54 -10.43
N GLY A 37 15.63 1.28 -10.36
CA GLY A 37 16.49 0.11 -10.18
C GLY A 37 17.40 -0.13 -11.37
N ALA A 38 16.90 0.04 -12.60
CA ALA A 38 17.69 -0.10 -13.82
C ALA A 38 18.72 1.03 -13.98
N VAL A 39 18.32 2.28 -13.75
CA VAL A 39 19.19 3.46 -13.81
C VAL A 39 20.26 3.40 -12.71
N GLY A 40 19.90 2.97 -11.49
CA GLY A 40 20.85 2.79 -10.40
C GLY A 40 21.93 1.76 -10.72
N ARG A 41 21.55 0.63 -11.34
CA ARG A 41 22.52 -0.38 -11.83
C ARG A 41 23.36 0.14 -12.99
N ALA A 42 22.74 0.79 -13.97
CA ALA A 42 23.42 1.28 -15.17
C ALA A 42 24.44 2.38 -14.87
N ARG A 43 24.16 3.27 -13.90
CA ARG A 43 25.08 4.34 -13.52
C ARG A 43 26.15 3.89 -12.51
N ASN A 44 26.05 2.67 -11.97
CA ASN A 44 26.98 2.10 -11.00
C ASN A 44 27.29 3.02 -9.80
N THR A 45 26.33 3.88 -9.44
CA THR A 45 26.53 4.93 -8.43
C THR A 45 26.35 4.43 -6.99
N GLY A 46 25.75 3.25 -6.79
CA GLY A 46 25.61 2.63 -5.48
C GLY A 46 24.77 3.44 -4.47
N LEU A 47 23.87 4.31 -4.94
CA LEU A 47 23.07 5.25 -4.12
C LEU A 47 22.01 4.55 -3.24
N LYS A 48 22.45 3.90 -2.16
CA LYS A 48 21.56 3.17 -1.24
C LYS A 48 20.65 4.09 -0.43
N LEU A 49 21.18 5.19 0.11
CA LEU A 49 20.42 6.10 0.99
C LEU A 49 19.42 6.96 0.21
N TRP A 50 19.85 7.51 -0.92
CA TRP A 50 18.99 8.31 -1.79
C TRP A 50 17.86 7.46 -2.39
N GLY A 51 18.20 6.26 -2.89
CA GLY A 51 17.23 5.32 -3.43
C GLY A 51 16.18 4.95 -2.38
N TYR A 52 16.62 4.53 -1.18
CA TYR A 52 15.71 4.24 -0.07
C TYR A 52 14.76 5.41 0.24
N TYR A 53 15.28 6.63 0.36
CA TYR A 53 14.45 7.79 0.70
C TYR A 53 13.40 8.09 -0.37
N VAL A 54 13.82 8.18 -1.64
CA VAL A 54 12.94 8.56 -2.74
C VAL A 54 11.89 7.49 -3.00
N ASP A 55 12.28 6.22 -3.00
CA ASP A 55 11.40 5.06 -3.19
C ASP A 55 10.24 5.07 -2.16
N HIS A 56 10.57 5.14 -0.88
CA HIS A 56 9.54 5.11 0.17
C HIS A 56 8.69 6.38 0.24
N PHE A 57 9.26 7.54 -0.10
CA PHE A 57 8.49 8.79 -0.14
C PHE A 57 7.50 8.79 -1.30
N LEU A 58 7.89 8.28 -2.47
CA LEU A 58 7.00 8.12 -3.61
C LEU A 58 5.92 7.08 -3.32
N ASP A 59 6.25 5.97 -2.66
CA ASP A 59 5.27 4.99 -2.18
C ASP A 59 4.21 5.62 -1.27
N TYR A 60 4.59 6.55 -0.39
CA TYR A 60 3.65 7.28 0.46
C TYR A 60 2.69 8.17 -0.34
N ILE A 61 3.23 8.98 -1.24
CA ILE A 61 2.41 9.84 -2.13
C ILE A 61 1.45 8.98 -2.94
N PHE A 62 1.96 7.88 -3.46
CA PHE A 62 1.22 6.95 -4.28
C PHE A 62 0.08 6.26 -3.53
N LEU A 63 0.36 5.76 -2.32
CA LEU A 63 -0.65 5.22 -1.41
C LEU A 63 -1.75 6.25 -1.14
N GLY A 64 -1.38 7.49 -0.82
CA GLY A 64 -2.33 8.59 -0.59
C GLY A 64 -3.21 8.85 -1.82
N ALA A 65 -2.61 8.90 -3.01
CA ALA A 65 -3.33 9.12 -4.26
C ALA A 65 -4.36 8.02 -4.56
N ILE A 66 -4.03 6.75 -4.34
CA ILE A 66 -4.98 5.63 -4.52
C ILE A 66 -6.18 5.77 -3.59
N PHE A 67 -5.93 5.93 -2.28
CA PHE A 67 -7.01 5.96 -1.30
C PHE A 67 -7.88 7.21 -1.42
N PHE A 68 -7.28 8.34 -1.83
CA PHE A 68 -8.02 9.53 -2.22
C PHE A 68 -8.92 9.26 -3.44
N GLY A 69 -8.38 8.60 -4.47
CA GLY A 69 -9.15 8.16 -5.63
C GLY A 69 -10.35 7.27 -5.26
N TYR A 70 -10.17 6.30 -4.36
CA TYR A 70 -11.27 5.47 -3.86
C TYR A 70 -12.30 6.25 -3.07
N ALA A 71 -11.89 7.23 -2.25
CA ALA A 71 -12.82 8.08 -1.52
C ALA A 71 -13.71 8.90 -2.45
N VAL A 72 -13.18 9.36 -3.59
CA VAL A 72 -13.97 10.04 -4.63
C VAL A 72 -14.87 9.06 -5.40
N LEU A 73 -14.40 7.83 -5.65
CA LEU A 73 -15.11 6.82 -6.45
C LEU A 73 -16.29 6.17 -5.74
N LEU A 74 -16.12 5.86 -4.45
CA LEU A 74 -17.06 5.10 -3.64
C LEU A 74 -18.03 6.00 -2.86
N PRO A 75 -19.28 5.54 -2.62
CA PRO A 75 -20.22 6.27 -1.78
C PRO A 75 -19.67 6.54 -0.37
N ALA A 76 -20.12 7.64 0.24
CA ALA A 76 -19.63 8.12 1.54
C ALA A 76 -19.75 7.10 2.68
N VAL A 77 -20.67 6.13 2.57
CA VAL A 77 -20.81 5.03 3.54
C VAL A 77 -19.51 4.22 3.70
N TYR A 78 -18.66 4.15 2.67
CA TYR A 78 -17.40 3.42 2.70
C TYR A 78 -16.19 4.26 3.13
N HIS A 79 -16.32 5.59 3.27
CA HIS A 79 -15.19 6.48 3.57
C HIS A 79 -14.47 6.13 4.86
N LYS A 80 -15.22 5.71 5.89
CA LYS A 80 -14.63 5.27 7.17
C LYS A 80 -13.74 4.04 6.99
N MET A 81 -14.17 3.07 6.18
CA MET A 81 -13.39 1.86 5.89
C MET A 81 -12.16 2.16 5.04
N ILE A 82 -12.30 3.04 4.03
CA ILE A 82 -11.19 3.50 3.19
C ILE A 82 -10.14 4.20 4.05
N LEU A 83 -10.56 5.12 4.92
CA LEU A 83 -9.67 5.83 5.85
C LEU A 83 -8.97 4.87 6.81
N PHE A 84 -9.71 3.92 7.40
CA PHE A 84 -9.13 2.93 8.29
C PHE A 84 -8.09 2.06 7.57
N THR A 85 -8.38 1.67 6.33
CA THR A 85 -7.44 0.93 5.49
C THR A 85 -6.18 1.75 5.23
N LEU A 86 -6.31 3.02 4.86
CA LEU A 86 -5.16 3.93 4.69
C LEU A 86 -4.30 4.01 5.95
N ILE A 87 -4.91 4.11 7.14
CA ILE A 87 -4.19 4.11 8.42
C ILE A 87 -3.40 2.81 8.61
N MET A 88 -3.97 1.65 8.29
CA MET A 88 -3.27 0.36 8.42
C MET A 88 -2.07 0.28 7.46
N PHE A 89 -2.25 0.66 6.19
CA PHE A 89 -1.16 0.66 5.20
C PHE A 89 -0.06 1.68 5.54
N ALA A 90 -0.42 2.88 6.01
CA ALA A 90 0.54 3.82 6.57
C ALA A 90 1.27 3.25 7.80
N GLY A 91 0.58 2.48 8.64
CA GLY A 91 1.17 1.77 9.77
C GLY A 91 2.24 0.76 9.36
N PHE A 92 2.04 0.02 8.25
CA PHE A 92 3.08 -0.85 7.70
C PHE A 92 4.32 -0.07 7.25
N MET A 93 4.13 1.12 6.67
CA MET A 93 5.23 1.98 6.27
C MET A 93 6.02 2.50 7.48
N VAL A 94 5.33 3.00 8.51
CA VAL A 94 5.97 3.40 9.78
C VAL A 94 6.71 2.23 10.40
N HIS A 95 6.12 1.03 10.40
CA HIS A 95 6.77 -0.19 10.89
C HIS A 95 8.08 -0.49 10.15
N ALA A 96 8.08 -0.42 8.81
CA ALA A 96 9.26 -0.64 8.00
C ALA A 96 10.38 0.38 8.31
N PHE A 97 10.01 1.65 8.49
CA PHE A 97 10.97 2.70 8.87
C PHE A 97 11.59 2.47 10.24
N LEU A 98 10.77 2.09 11.23
CA LEU A 98 11.25 1.79 12.58
C LEU A 98 12.15 0.54 12.59
N GLU A 99 11.79 -0.54 11.89
CA GLU A 99 12.66 -1.72 11.81
C GLU A 99 13.99 -1.39 11.14
N PHE A 100 13.97 -0.60 10.06
CA PHE A 100 15.19 -0.16 9.39
C PHE A 100 16.06 0.68 10.33
N ALA A 101 15.47 1.64 11.04
CA ALA A 101 16.18 2.48 12.01
C ALA A 101 16.80 1.67 13.16
N CYS A 102 16.09 0.65 13.66
CA CYS A 102 16.60 -0.20 14.75
C CYS A 102 17.66 -1.22 14.29
N THR A 103 17.60 -1.69 13.04
CA THR A 103 18.43 -2.84 12.61
C THR A 103 19.49 -2.50 11.56
N ASN A 104 19.41 -1.33 10.92
CA ASN A 104 20.18 -0.98 9.72
C ASN A 104 20.13 -2.05 8.61
N ARG A 105 19.11 -2.93 8.65
CA ARG A 105 18.93 -4.04 7.72
C ARG A 105 17.65 -3.78 6.96
N PHE A 106 17.78 -3.45 5.68
CA PHE A 106 16.62 -3.32 4.82
C PHE A 106 16.01 -4.70 4.54
N ARG A 107 14.74 -4.89 4.92
CA ARG A 107 13.97 -6.09 4.58
C ARG A 107 13.04 -5.76 3.43
N ILE A 108 13.33 -6.34 2.26
CA ILE A 108 12.55 -6.13 1.04
C ILE A 108 11.21 -6.88 1.10
N SER A 109 11.10 -7.96 1.88
CA SER A 109 9.88 -8.77 1.97
C SER A 109 9.51 -9.09 3.41
N TYR A 110 8.23 -8.95 3.75
CA TYR A 110 7.66 -9.43 5.00
C TYR A 110 6.80 -10.65 4.71
N LEU A 111 7.01 -11.75 5.47
CA LEU A 111 6.24 -13.00 5.31
C LEU A 111 6.34 -13.67 3.93
N GLY A 112 7.36 -13.34 3.12
CA GLY A 112 7.48 -13.82 1.74
C GLY A 112 6.60 -13.05 0.74
N ILE A 113 5.96 -11.97 1.19
CA ILE A 113 5.20 -11.04 0.37
C ILE A 113 6.06 -9.78 0.21
N GLY A 114 6.45 -9.48 -1.02
CA GLY A 114 7.14 -8.25 -1.38
C GLY A 114 6.18 -7.17 -1.87
N PRO A 115 6.72 -5.97 -2.17
CA PRO A 115 5.94 -4.84 -2.70
C PRO A 115 5.27 -5.19 -4.03
N THR A 116 5.93 -6.00 -4.85
CA THR A 116 5.46 -6.39 -6.18
C THR A 116 4.20 -7.26 -6.10
N GLU A 117 4.15 -8.23 -5.19
CA GLU A 117 3.00 -9.13 -5.02
C GLU A 117 1.78 -8.38 -4.51
N VAL A 118 1.97 -7.44 -3.58
CA VAL A 118 0.90 -6.56 -3.08
C VAL A 118 0.37 -5.66 -4.20
N ARG A 119 1.26 -5.12 -5.03
CA ARG A 119 0.89 -4.26 -6.17
C ARG A 119 0.11 -5.03 -7.23
N LEU A 120 0.52 -6.25 -7.56
CA LEU A 120 -0.20 -7.12 -8.49
C LEU A 120 -1.60 -7.46 -7.98
N LEU A 121 -1.73 -7.72 -6.68
CA LEU A 121 -3.02 -7.93 -6.03
C LEU A 121 -3.93 -6.70 -6.18
N PHE A 122 -3.42 -5.48 -5.93
CA PHE A 122 -4.19 -4.25 -6.13
C PHE A 122 -4.60 -4.02 -7.60
N ILE A 123 -3.73 -4.33 -8.56
CA ILE A 123 -4.05 -4.25 -10.00
C ILE A 123 -5.18 -5.21 -10.33
N VAL A 124 -5.08 -6.48 -9.89
CA VAL A 124 -6.12 -7.49 -10.14
C VAL A 124 -7.46 -7.05 -9.53
N ILE A 125 -7.46 -6.55 -8.29
CA ILE A 125 -8.68 -6.03 -7.65
C ILE A 125 -9.27 -4.85 -8.44
N ASN A 126 -8.45 -3.93 -8.96
CA ASN A 126 -8.92 -2.81 -9.78
C ASN A 126 -9.43 -3.25 -11.15
N VAL A 127 -8.80 -4.23 -11.79
CA VAL A 127 -9.27 -4.80 -13.06
C VAL A 127 -10.61 -5.48 -12.86
N LEU A 128 -10.75 -6.30 -11.81
CA LEU A 128 -12.03 -6.92 -11.46
C LEU A 128 -13.12 -5.87 -11.17
N LEU A 129 -12.76 -4.73 -10.59
CA LEU A 129 -13.67 -3.59 -10.40
C LEU A 129 -14.16 -2.99 -11.71
N ILE A 130 -13.27 -2.80 -12.69
CA ILE A 130 -13.63 -2.28 -14.02
C ILE A 130 -14.57 -3.27 -14.74
N VAL A 131 -14.31 -4.58 -14.63
CA VAL A 131 -15.07 -5.61 -15.33
C VAL A 131 -16.42 -5.90 -14.66
N PHE A 132 -16.48 -5.98 -13.33
CA PHE A 132 -17.66 -6.46 -12.58
C PHE A 132 -18.41 -5.36 -11.80
N GLY A 133 -17.89 -4.13 -11.78
CA GLY A 133 -18.53 -2.97 -11.15
C GLY A 133 -18.24 -2.80 -9.65
N LYS A 134 -18.74 -1.68 -9.08
CA LYS A 134 -18.41 -1.19 -7.73
C LYS A 134 -18.80 -2.14 -6.58
N THR A 135 -19.78 -3.00 -6.81
CA THR A 135 -20.36 -3.91 -5.80
C THR A 135 -19.29 -4.82 -5.18
N TYR A 136 -18.33 -5.27 -5.98
CA TYR A 136 -17.27 -6.17 -5.53
C TYR A 136 -16.17 -5.46 -4.72
N LEU A 137 -15.86 -4.20 -5.04
CA LEU A 137 -14.92 -3.41 -4.24
C LEU A 137 -15.46 -3.14 -2.83
N ALA A 138 -16.73 -2.75 -2.76
CA ALA A 138 -17.42 -2.54 -1.49
C ALA A 138 -17.42 -3.82 -0.63
N ALA A 139 -17.64 -4.98 -1.25
CA ALA A 139 -17.59 -6.27 -0.57
C ALA A 139 -16.17 -6.67 -0.13
N ALA A 140 -15.13 -6.24 -0.84
CA ALA A 140 -13.74 -6.54 -0.51
C ALA A 140 -13.19 -5.73 0.68
N LEU A 141 -13.68 -4.50 0.90
CA LEU A 141 -13.16 -3.57 1.92
C LEU A 141 -13.08 -4.18 3.34
N PRO A 142 -14.10 -4.88 3.87
CA PRO A 142 -14.02 -5.52 5.19
C PRO A 142 -12.89 -6.56 5.30
N TYR A 143 -12.67 -7.34 4.24
CA TYR A 143 -11.61 -8.35 4.21
C TYR A 143 -10.22 -7.71 4.15
N VAL A 144 -10.07 -6.61 3.39
CA VAL A 144 -8.82 -5.85 3.34
C VAL A 144 -8.53 -5.20 4.69
N VAL A 145 -9.53 -4.61 5.34
CA VAL A 145 -9.39 -4.01 6.68
C VAL A 145 -8.96 -5.06 7.72
N THR A 146 -9.67 -6.18 7.78
CA THR A 146 -9.37 -7.25 8.76
C THR A 146 -8.02 -7.90 8.50
N GLY A 147 -7.70 -8.19 7.23
CA GLY A 147 -6.41 -8.74 6.83
C GLY A 147 -5.23 -7.81 7.09
N SER A 148 -5.36 -6.51 6.78
CA SER A 148 -4.31 -5.51 7.03
C SER A 148 -4.07 -5.30 8.52
N LEU A 149 -5.12 -5.25 9.34
CA LEU A 149 -5.01 -5.16 10.81
C LEU A 149 -4.26 -6.37 11.38
N PHE A 150 -4.66 -7.58 10.99
CA PHE A 150 -4.02 -8.81 11.46
C PHE A 150 -2.56 -8.92 10.99
N GLY A 151 -2.31 -8.58 9.73
CA GLY A 151 -0.96 -8.55 9.16
C GLY A 151 -0.05 -7.58 9.90
N LEU A 152 -0.54 -6.36 10.18
CA LEU A 152 0.23 -5.33 10.87
C LEU A 152 0.55 -5.76 12.30
N PHE A 153 -0.44 -6.34 12.99
CA PHE A 153 -0.22 -6.88 14.34
C PHE A 153 0.86 -7.97 14.34
N ILE A 154 0.81 -8.90 13.38
CA ILE A 154 1.81 -9.98 13.28
C ILE A 154 3.20 -9.43 12.99
N THR A 155 3.36 -8.50 12.04
CA THR A 155 4.68 -7.96 11.68
C THR A 155 5.28 -7.18 12.85
N VAL A 156 4.49 -6.31 13.49
CA VAL A 156 4.90 -5.57 14.70
C VAL A 156 5.32 -6.53 15.81
N TYR A 157 4.49 -7.53 16.12
CA TYR A 157 4.80 -8.51 17.17
C TYR A 157 6.10 -9.28 16.88
N ARG A 158 6.29 -9.76 15.65
CA ARG A 158 7.48 -10.51 15.25
C ARG A 158 8.74 -9.65 15.34
N THR A 159 8.68 -8.41 14.86
CA THR A 159 9.82 -7.49 14.91
C THR A 159 10.14 -7.09 16.35
N ALA A 160 9.14 -6.79 17.18
CA ALA A 160 9.34 -6.49 18.60
C ALA A 160 10.04 -7.66 19.32
N ARG A 161 9.59 -8.90 19.09
CA ARG A 161 10.22 -10.10 19.64
C ARG A 161 11.66 -10.31 19.15
N LYS A 162 11.93 -9.99 17.88
CA LYS A 162 13.27 -10.06 17.29
C LYS A 162 14.22 -9.04 17.92
N LEU A 163 13.78 -7.78 18.03
CA LEU A 163 14.57 -6.70 18.65
C LEU A 163 14.87 -7.01 20.12
N TRP A 164 13.87 -7.46 20.89
CA TRP A 164 14.07 -7.89 22.27
C TRP A 164 15.14 -8.98 22.41
N LYS A 165 15.14 -9.98 21.52
CA LYS A 165 16.17 -11.03 21.52
C LYS A 165 17.56 -10.46 21.25
N MET A 166 17.68 -9.53 20.31
CA MET A 166 18.96 -8.86 20.01
C MET A 166 19.48 -8.11 21.24
N ASP A 167 18.64 -7.33 21.91
CA ASP A 167 19.03 -6.59 23.12
C ASP A 167 19.46 -7.53 24.27
N MET A 168 18.74 -8.63 24.47
CA MET A 168 19.09 -9.61 25.51
C MET A 168 20.39 -10.35 25.20
N GLU A 169 20.69 -10.61 23.93
CA GLU A 169 21.97 -11.19 23.52
C GLU A 169 23.13 -10.23 23.74
N GLU A 170 22.94 -8.93 23.44
CA GLU A 170 23.95 -7.90 23.68
C GLU A 170 24.23 -7.72 25.17
N LYS A 171 23.18 -7.65 26.00
CA LYS A 171 23.31 -7.60 27.47
C LYS A 171 24.11 -8.77 28.05
N ARG A 172 23.92 -9.98 27.50
CA ARG A 172 24.68 -11.18 27.91
C ARG A 172 26.14 -11.15 27.50
N ARG A 173 26.49 -10.46 26.40
CA ARG A 173 27.89 -10.31 25.95
C ARG A 173 28.63 -9.24 26.74
N SER A 174 27.90 -8.25 27.27
CA SER A 174 28.45 -7.14 28.06
C SER A 174 28.49 -7.39 29.57
N SER A 175 27.97 -8.53 30.05
CA SER A 175 28.03 -8.97 31.46
C SER A 175 29.08 -10.07 31.63
#